data_AF-A0A1U7QU10-F1
#
_entry.id   AF-A0A1U7QU10-F1
#
_cell.length_a   1.000
_cell.length_b   1.000
_cell.length_c   1.000
_cell.angle_alpha   90.00
_cell.angle_beta   90.00
_cell.angle_gamma   90.00
#
_symmetry.space_group_name_H-M   'P 1'
#
loop_
_entity.id
_entity.type
_entity.pdbx_description
1 polymer ?
#
loop_
_entity_poly.entity_id
_entity_poly.type
_entity_poly.pdbx_seq_one_letter_code
_entity_poly.pdbx_strand_id
1 'polypeptide(L)'
;MSSQSEKDKERLMQAAKVFFFHIQDLASFINKFVELFNLTMKTQILPMDLKEDSCIKDFFEQMIKNFKEMQVMADAKHKQMQKEPLCSKVVTTLTSAVEKCATMGPQNTAKDMLKNIQNPAVASVMNSSHILGSLESSLSLLMQFPIMGLRLSDFHREETKEQPGATTSEKSVSPERPKITPEDALKKLQDALRTENANKPVEVAADELEQFVKAMEPTLQVLQKAIKAMEGDISAFKEAGAK
;
A
#
# COMPACT_ATOMS: atom_id res chain seq x y z
N MET A 1 3.59 -33.30 28.58
CA MET A 1 2.68 -32.98 27.46
C MET A 1 2.26 -31.49 27.40
N SER A 2 2.46 -30.66 28.44
CA SER A 2 2.03 -29.22 28.46
C SER A 2 2.85 -28.28 27.56
N SER A 3 4.12 -28.59 27.29
CA SER A 3 5.07 -27.66 26.65
C SER A 3 4.79 -27.36 25.17
N GLN A 4 4.27 -28.33 24.42
CA GLN A 4 3.99 -28.14 22.99
C GLN A 4 2.79 -27.21 22.78
N SER A 5 1.72 -27.40 23.57
CA SER A 5 0.54 -26.54 23.48
C SER A 5 0.85 -25.09 23.84
N GLU A 6 1.65 -24.85 24.88
CA GLU A 6 2.09 -23.48 25.24
C GLU A 6 2.94 -22.85 24.13
N LYS A 7 3.82 -23.63 23.50
CA LYS A 7 4.64 -23.17 22.37
C LYS A 7 3.79 -22.77 21.16
N ASP A 8 2.76 -23.55 20.83
CA ASP A 8 1.89 -23.24 19.69
C ASP A 8 1.01 -22.01 19.93
N LYS A 9 0.63 -21.74 21.19
CA LYS A 9 -0.06 -20.49 21.57
C LYS A 9 0.85 -19.26 21.39
N GLU A 10 2.10 -19.35 21.85
CA GLU A 10 3.08 -18.27 21.67
C GLU A 10 3.34 -18.00 20.19
N ARG A 11 3.50 -19.06 19.38
CA ARG A 11 3.64 -18.95 17.91
C ARG A 11 2.45 -18.21 17.29
N LEU A 12 1.23 -18.60 17.65
CA LEU A 12 0.02 -17.98 17.13
C LEU A 12 -0.04 -16.48 17.50
N MET A 13 0.24 -16.13 18.76
CA MET A 13 0.27 -14.72 19.19
C MET A 13 1.33 -13.90 18.44
N GLN A 14 2.53 -14.46 18.30
CA GLN A 14 3.61 -13.78 17.59
C GLN A 14 3.27 -13.61 16.11
N ALA A 15 2.72 -14.63 15.45
CA ALA A 15 2.29 -14.55 14.06
C ALA A 15 1.16 -13.52 13.87
N ALA A 16 0.23 -13.40 14.82
CA ALA A 16 -0.83 -12.40 14.80
C ALA A 16 -0.30 -10.98 14.92
N LYS A 17 0.67 -10.76 15.81
CA LYS A 17 1.34 -9.48 15.95
C LYS A 17 2.08 -9.09 14.67
N VAL A 18 2.82 -10.03 14.07
CA VAL A 18 3.54 -9.78 12.81
C VAL A 18 2.56 -9.50 11.67
N PHE A 19 1.48 -10.28 11.57
CA PHE A 19 0.41 -10.06 10.60
C PHE A 19 -0.17 -8.65 10.72
N PHE A 20 -0.51 -8.22 11.95
CA PHE A 20 -1.06 -6.90 12.19
C PHE A 20 -0.15 -5.78 11.67
N PHE A 21 1.14 -5.82 12.02
CA PHE A 21 2.10 -4.82 11.55
C PHE A 21 2.29 -4.86 10.05
N HIS A 22 2.33 -6.05 9.43
CA HIS A 22 2.46 -6.13 7.98
C HIS A 22 1.23 -5.57 7.24
N ILE A 23 0.02 -5.68 7.79
CA ILE A 23 -1.17 -5.03 7.20
C ILE A 23 -1.06 -3.50 7.33
N GLN A 24 -0.58 -2.99 8.46
CA GLN A 24 -0.30 -1.55 8.62
C GLN A 24 0.77 -1.05 7.64
N ASP A 25 1.88 -1.79 7.51
CA ASP A 25 2.94 -1.49 6.55
C ASP A 25 2.40 -1.50 5.11
N LEU A 26 1.58 -2.50 4.77
CA LEU A 26 0.95 -2.61 3.46
C LEU A 26 0.07 -1.39 3.17
N ALA A 27 -0.75 -0.95 4.12
CA ALA A 27 -1.58 0.25 4.01
C ALA A 27 -0.76 1.54 3.87
N SER A 28 0.35 1.65 4.59
CA SER A 28 1.26 2.79 4.46
C SER A 28 1.92 2.82 3.09
N PHE A 29 2.49 1.71 2.66
CA PHE A 29 3.20 1.60 1.38
C PHE A 29 2.27 1.83 0.20
N ILE A 30 1.06 1.28 0.22
CA ILE A 30 0.13 1.48 -0.90
C ILE A 30 -0.33 2.93 -0.98
N ASN A 31 -0.60 3.59 0.15
CA ASN A 31 -0.99 4.99 0.15
C ASN A 31 0.15 5.87 -0.35
N LYS A 32 1.39 5.52 0.01
CA LYS A 32 2.57 6.18 -0.54
C LYS A 32 2.68 5.97 -2.06
N PHE A 33 2.45 4.74 -2.52
CA PHE A 33 2.45 4.40 -3.94
C PHE A 33 1.37 5.18 -4.71
N VAL A 34 0.14 5.27 -4.18
CA VAL A 34 -0.97 6.05 -4.74
C VAL A 34 -0.60 7.53 -4.84
N GLU A 35 0.00 8.11 -3.79
CA GLU A 35 0.45 9.51 -3.78
C GLU A 35 1.46 9.77 -4.90
N LEU A 36 2.49 8.93 -5.01
CA LEU A 36 3.52 9.05 -6.04
C LEU A 36 2.97 8.84 -7.45
N PHE A 37 2.04 7.89 -7.61
CA PHE A 37 1.35 7.65 -8.88
C PHE A 37 0.55 8.89 -9.29
N ASN A 38 -0.23 9.47 -8.37
CA ASN A 38 -1.01 10.67 -8.62
C ASN A 38 -0.15 11.87 -9.01
N LEU A 39 0.97 12.07 -8.31
CA LEU A 39 1.93 13.13 -8.61
C LEU A 39 2.52 12.95 -10.02
N THR A 40 2.93 11.73 -10.34
CA THR A 40 3.57 11.39 -11.61
C THR A 40 2.59 11.50 -12.77
N MET A 41 1.45 10.83 -12.68
CA MET A 41 0.51 10.67 -13.79
C MET A 41 -0.51 11.82 -13.88
N LYS A 42 -0.50 12.74 -12.91
CA LYS A 42 -1.46 13.83 -12.72
C LYS A 42 -2.89 13.30 -12.61
N THR A 43 -3.08 12.32 -11.72
CA THR A 43 -4.36 11.66 -11.44
C THR A 43 -4.83 11.99 -10.03
N GLN A 44 -6.05 11.56 -9.68
CA GLN A 44 -6.68 11.80 -8.37
C GLN A 44 -7.27 10.51 -7.80
N ILE A 45 -6.47 9.44 -7.81
CA ILE A 45 -6.87 8.17 -7.19
C ILE A 45 -6.89 8.37 -5.67
N LEU A 46 -8.00 7.99 -5.04
CA LEU A 46 -8.16 8.19 -3.61
C LEU A 46 -7.25 7.24 -2.82
N PRO A 47 -6.48 7.73 -1.83
CA PRO A 47 -5.81 6.88 -0.85
C PRO A 47 -6.81 6.00 -0.10
N MET A 48 -6.35 4.87 0.41
CA MET A 48 -7.18 3.92 1.12
C MET A 48 -7.13 4.18 2.61
N ASP A 49 -8.26 3.97 3.27
CA ASP A 49 -8.40 4.06 4.71
C ASP A 49 -8.41 2.64 5.30
N LEU A 50 -7.45 2.33 6.16
CA LEU A 50 -7.40 1.04 6.85
C LEU A 50 -8.29 1.12 8.10
N LYS A 51 -9.50 0.58 7.99
CA LYS A 51 -10.44 0.49 9.11
C LYS A 51 -10.25 -0.83 9.84
N GLU A 52 -9.73 -0.77 11.06
CA GLU A 52 -9.40 -1.99 11.82
C GLU A 52 -10.61 -2.91 12.08
N ASP A 53 -11.80 -2.33 12.17
CA ASP A 53 -13.07 -3.05 12.39
C ASP A 53 -13.72 -3.59 11.10
N SER A 54 -13.14 -3.28 9.93
CA SER A 54 -13.61 -3.81 8.64
C SER A 54 -12.97 -5.16 8.33
N CYS A 55 -13.60 -5.90 7.43
CA CYS A 55 -13.07 -7.17 6.96
C CYS A 55 -11.75 -6.92 6.23
N ILE A 56 -10.71 -7.71 6.53
CA ILE A 56 -9.41 -7.64 5.84
C ILE A 56 -9.60 -7.79 4.33
N LYS A 57 -10.54 -8.67 3.92
CA LYS A 57 -10.91 -8.84 2.51
C LYS A 57 -11.27 -7.52 1.83
N ASP A 58 -12.06 -6.66 2.49
CA ASP A 58 -12.53 -5.41 1.91
C ASP A 58 -11.36 -4.46 1.60
N PHE A 59 -10.34 -4.47 2.48
CA PHE A 59 -9.11 -3.70 2.27
C PHE A 59 -8.31 -4.20 1.06
N PHE A 60 -8.17 -5.52 0.90
CA PHE A 60 -7.50 -6.10 -0.28
C PHE A 60 -8.29 -5.86 -1.57
N GLU A 61 -9.61 -5.95 -1.55
CA GLU A 61 -10.48 -5.65 -2.69
C GLU A 61 -10.35 -4.19 -3.13
N GLN A 62 -10.33 -3.26 -2.17
CA GLN A 62 -10.09 -1.85 -2.44
C GLN A 62 -8.70 -1.62 -3.07
N MET A 63 -7.69 -2.34 -2.60
CA MET A 63 -6.33 -2.26 -3.14
C MET A 63 -6.25 -2.72 -4.58
N ILE A 64 -6.84 -3.88 -4.88
CA ILE A 64 -6.91 -4.43 -6.24
C ILE A 64 -7.67 -3.47 -7.17
N LYS A 65 -8.78 -2.88 -6.70
CA LYS A 65 -9.53 -1.89 -7.46
C LYS A 65 -8.67 -0.67 -7.83
N ASN A 66 -7.92 -0.14 -6.86
CA ASN A 66 -7.01 0.99 -7.11
C ASN A 66 -5.93 0.63 -8.13
N PHE A 67 -5.34 -0.57 -8.05
CA PHE A 67 -4.34 -1.00 -9.04
C PHE A 67 -4.90 -1.17 -10.46
N LYS A 68 -6.12 -1.69 -10.60
CA LYS A 68 -6.81 -1.76 -11.89
C LYS A 68 -7.07 -0.37 -12.46
N GLU A 69 -7.52 0.56 -11.63
CA GLU A 69 -7.74 1.95 -12.04
C GLU A 69 -6.43 2.62 -12.49
N MET A 70 -5.34 2.44 -11.73
CA MET A 70 -4.00 2.89 -12.11
C MET A 70 -3.55 2.31 -13.45
N GLN A 71 -3.79 1.03 -13.69
CA GLN A 71 -3.42 0.36 -14.94
C GLN A 71 -4.16 0.97 -16.14
N VAL A 72 -5.48 1.16 -16.02
CA VAL A 72 -6.28 1.81 -17.07
C VAL A 72 -5.78 3.23 -17.36
N MET A 73 -5.44 4.00 -16.33
CA MET A 73 -4.91 5.35 -16.49
C MET A 73 -3.52 5.36 -17.14
N ALA A 74 -2.65 4.43 -16.74
CA ALA A 74 -1.32 4.28 -17.33
C ALA A 74 -1.40 3.89 -18.81
N ASP A 75 -2.31 2.99 -19.17
CA ASP A 75 -2.56 2.59 -20.55
C ASP A 75 -3.13 3.73 -21.40
N ALA A 76 -4.08 4.49 -20.86
CA ALA A 76 -4.64 5.64 -21.56
C ALA A 76 -3.57 6.70 -21.84
N LYS A 77 -2.72 7.01 -20.85
CA LYS A 77 -1.59 7.94 -21.01
C LYS A 77 -0.57 7.42 -22.01
N HIS A 78 -0.21 6.14 -21.95
CA HIS A 78 0.73 5.55 -22.89
C HIS A 78 0.20 5.59 -24.33
N LYS A 79 -1.07 5.22 -24.56
CA LYS A 79 -1.73 5.30 -25.88
C LYS A 79 -1.82 6.74 -26.39
N GLN A 80 -2.06 7.71 -25.51
CA GLN A 80 -2.04 9.14 -25.86
C GLN A 80 -0.65 9.55 -26.35
N MET A 81 0.41 9.12 -25.65
CA MET A 81 1.80 9.40 -26.01
C MET A 81 2.23 8.74 -27.33
N GLN A 82 1.74 7.53 -27.62
CA GLN A 82 2.00 6.85 -28.89
C GLN A 82 1.29 7.52 -30.09
N LYS A 83 0.14 8.15 -29.85
CA LYS A 83 -0.64 8.85 -30.88
C LYS A 83 -0.15 10.27 -31.15
N GLU A 84 0.47 10.93 -30.18
CA GLU A 84 1.18 12.18 -30.41
C GLU A 84 2.55 11.88 -31.03
N PRO A 85 2.83 12.28 -32.28
CA PRO A 85 4.17 12.14 -32.81
C PRO A 85 5.07 13.01 -31.93
N LEU A 86 6.02 12.40 -31.23
CA LEU A 86 7.08 13.13 -30.52
C LEU A 86 7.72 14.17 -31.45
N CYS A 87 7.82 13.85 -32.75
CA CYS A 87 8.26 14.78 -33.80
C CYS A 87 7.35 15.99 -34.02
N SER A 88 6.03 15.88 -33.86
CA SER A 88 5.11 17.01 -34.05
C SER A 88 5.28 18.04 -32.93
N LYS A 89 5.33 17.61 -31.66
CA LYS A 89 5.57 18.53 -30.55
C LYS A 89 6.97 19.14 -30.60
N VAL A 90 8.00 18.36 -30.93
CA VAL A 90 9.37 18.90 -31.06
C VAL A 90 9.42 19.93 -32.18
N VAL A 91 8.80 19.69 -33.33
CA VAL A 91 8.77 20.65 -34.45
C VAL A 91 7.98 21.91 -34.09
N THR A 92 6.75 21.81 -33.58
CA THR A 92 5.95 22.99 -33.23
C THR A 92 6.57 23.80 -32.07
N THR A 93 7.21 23.13 -31.12
CA THR A 93 7.93 23.80 -30.02
C THR A 93 9.26 24.39 -30.49
N LEU A 94 9.97 23.78 -31.46
CA LEU A 94 11.13 24.40 -32.11
C LEU A 94 10.72 25.64 -32.90
N THR A 95 9.65 25.56 -33.70
CA THR A 95 9.17 26.69 -34.51
C THR A 95 8.71 27.85 -33.63
N SER A 96 7.97 27.55 -32.55
CA SER A 96 7.54 28.56 -31.56
C SER A 96 8.70 29.10 -30.69
N ALA A 97 9.70 28.27 -30.37
CA ALA A 97 10.88 28.69 -29.61
C ALA A 97 11.84 29.52 -30.48
N VAL A 98 11.95 29.24 -31.78
CA VAL A 98 12.69 30.11 -32.72
C VAL A 98 12.03 31.48 -32.82
N GLU A 99 10.70 31.55 -32.81
CA GLU A 99 9.95 32.81 -32.77
C GLU A 99 10.06 33.55 -31.42
N LYS A 100 10.15 32.83 -30.29
CA LYS A 100 10.28 33.43 -28.93
C LYS A 100 11.71 33.66 -28.45
N CYS A 101 12.72 32.98 -28.99
CA CYS A 101 14.14 33.23 -28.69
C CYS A 101 14.64 34.59 -29.21
N ALA A 102 13.85 35.27 -30.05
CA ALA A 102 14.08 36.68 -30.35
C ALA A 102 13.83 37.60 -29.13
N THR A 103 13.16 37.14 -28.06
CA THR A 103 12.71 38.02 -26.96
C THR A 103 12.91 37.49 -25.53
N MET A 104 13.21 36.20 -25.31
CA MET A 104 13.46 35.66 -23.94
C MET A 104 14.67 34.73 -23.87
N GLY A 105 15.44 34.84 -22.78
CA GLY A 105 16.72 34.14 -22.60
C GLY A 105 16.61 32.61 -22.44
N PRO A 106 17.70 31.86 -22.74
CA PRO A 106 17.68 30.40 -22.98
C PRO A 106 17.21 29.51 -21.82
N GLN A 107 17.29 30.02 -20.58
CA GLN A 107 17.06 29.26 -19.35
C GLN A 107 15.58 28.88 -19.12
N ASN A 108 14.64 29.75 -19.48
CA ASN A 108 13.21 29.49 -19.23
C ASN A 108 12.63 28.48 -20.23
N THR A 109 13.11 28.48 -21.46
CA THR A 109 12.65 27.59 -22.54
C THR A 109 13.03 26.13 -22.29
N ALA A 110 14.24 25.89 -21.75
CA ALA A 110 14.70 24.54 -21.40
C ALA A 110 13.88 23.91 -20.27
N LYS A 111 13.47 24.72 -19.27
CA LYS A 111 12.68 24.26 -18.12
C LYS A 111 11.26 23.81 -18.50
N ASP A 112 10.64 24.49 -19.47
CA ASP A 112 9.31 24.13 -19.98
C ASP A 112 9.34 22.97 -20.98
N MET A 113 10.43 22.82 -21.76
CA MET A 113 10.65 21.64 -22.60
C MET A 113 10.86 20.37 -21.75
N LEU A 114 11.65 20.44 -20.68
CA LEU A 114 11.84 19.34 -19.73
C LEU A 114 10.53 18.93 -19.06
N LYS A 115 9.64 19.88 -18.74
CA LYS A 115 8.30 19.59 -18.18
C LYS A 115 7.36 18.83 -19.12
N ASN A 116 7.56 18.97 -20.43
CA ASN A 116 6.78 18.24 -21.44
C ASN A 116 7.37 16.86 -21.77
N ILE A 117 8.68 16.66 -21.53
CA ILE A 117 9.37 15.35 -21.62
C ILE A 117 9.27 14.57 -20.28
N GLN A 118 8.97 15.27 -19.17
CA GLN A 118 8.91 14.75 -17.78
C GLN A 118 7.89 13.63 -17.55
N ASN A 119 6.78 13.61 -18.29
CA ASN A 119 5.67 12.68 -18.09
C ASN A 119 5.84 11.33 -18.84
N PRO A 120 6.37 11.28 -20.07
CA PRO A 120 6.48 10.02 -20.82
C PRO A 120 7.44 8.96 -20.27
N ALA A 121 8.54 9.33 -19.59
CA ALA A 121 9.51 8.35 -19.11
C ALA A 121 8.96 7.48 -17.97
N VAL A 122 8.36 8.08 -16.95
CA VAL A 122 7.81 7.34 -15.79
C VAL A 122 6.54 6.57 -16.17
N ALA A 123 5.69 7.15 -17.04
CA ALA A 123 4.54 6.44 -17.61
C ALA A 123 4.98 5.20 -18.42
N SER A 124 6.12 5.27 -19.12
CA SER A 124 6.71 4.14 -19.85
C SER A 124 7.28 3.09 -18.90
N VAL A 125 7.95 3.47 -17.81
CA VAL A 125 8.48 2.54 -16.80
C VAL A 125 7.35 1.80 -16.08
N MET A 126 6.29 2.49 -15.64
CA MET A 126 5.17 1.82 -14.98
C MET A 126 4.39 0.88 -15.89
N ASN A 127 4.32 1.18 -17.20
CA ASN A 127 3.60 0.34 -18.15
C ASN A 127 4.45 -0.83 -18.68
N SER A 128 5.76 -0.63 -18.85
CA SER A 128 6.69 -1.68 -19.30
C SER A 128 7.09 -2.69 -18.21
N SER A 129 7.00 -2.30 -16.94
CA SER A 129 7.52 -3.11 -15.83
C SER A 129 6.56 -4.18 -15.29
N HIS A 130 5.34 -4.29 -15.84
CA HIS A 130 4.28 -5.19 -15.35
C HIS A 130 4.00 -5.08 -13.83
N ILE A 131 4.49 -4.03 -13.15
CA ILE A 131 4.48 -3.93 -11.68
C ILE A 131 3.05 -3.95 -11.14
N LEU A 132 2.15 -3.16 -11.75
CA LEU A 132 0.74 -3.09 -11.32
C LEU A 132 0.03 -4.45 -11.45
N GLY A 133 0.26 -5.17 -12.55
CA GLY A 133 -0.33 -6.50 -12.76
C GLY A 133 0.29 -7.58 -11.85
N SER A 134 1.58 -7.48 -11.55
CA SER A 134 2.26 -8.36 -10.58
C SER A 134 1.75 -8.14 -9.16
N LEU A 135 1.55 -6.88 -8.76
CA LEU A 135 0.95 -6.51 -7.48
C LEU A 135 -0.50 -6.98 -7.38
N GLU A 136 -1.32 -6.76 -8.42
CA GLU A 136 -2.69 -7.28 -8.48
C GLU A 136 -2.72 -8.81 -8.30
N SER A 137 -1.88 -9.53 -9.03
CA SER A 137 -1.84 -11.00 -8.98
C SER A 137 -1.41 -11.52 -7.61
N SER A 138 -0.40 -10.87 -7.02
CA SER A 138 0.11 -11.22 -5.68
C SER A 138 -0.96 -11.00 -4.60
N LEU A 139 -1.69 -9.88 -4.66
CA LEU A 139 -2.80 -9.61 -3.75
C LEU A 139 -3.96 -10.58 -3.94
N SER A 140 -4.29 -10.91 -5.19
CA SER A 140 -5.34 -11.88 -5.52
C SER A 140 -5.02 -13.27 -4.96
N LEU A 141 -3.73 -13.65 -4.93
CA LEU A 141 -3.27 -14.88 -4.29
C LEU A 141 -3.41 -14.81 -2.76
N LEU A 142 -3.02 -13.70 -2.14
CA LEU A 142 -3.20 -13.48 -0.70
C LEU A 142 -4.68 -13.56 -0.30
N MET A 143 -5.59 -13.11 -1.16
CA MET A 143 -7.04 -13.18 -0.91
C MET A 143 -7.61 -14.60 -0.85
N GLN A 144 -6.86 -15.63 -1.25
CA GLN A 144 -7.32 -17.02 -1.18
C GLN A 144 -7.19 -17.61 0.23
N PHE A 145 -6.47 -16.94 1.13
CA PHE A 145 -6.29 -17.42 2.50
C PHE A 145 -7.56 -17.23 3.35
N PRO A 146 -7.92 -18.20 4.20
CA PRO A 146 -9.11 -18.11 5.07
C PRO A 146 -9.15 -16.89 5.98
N ILE A 147 -7.97 -16.34 6.32
CA ILE A 147 -7.79 -15.16 7.17
C ILE A 147 -8.52 -13.90 6.65
N MET A 148 -8.87 -13.87 5.37
CA MET A 148 -9.52 -12.72 4.74
C MET A 148 -10.85 -12.34 5.38
N GLY A 149 -11.57 -13.28 5.98
CA GLY A 149 -12.86 -13.02 6.65
C GLY A 149 -12.75 -12.29 7.98
N LEU A 150 -11.53 -12.05 8.48
CA LEU A 150 -11.29 -11.52 9.82
C LEU A 150 -11.17 -10.00 9.83
N ARG A 151 -11.29 -9.39 11.01
CA ARG A 151 -11.04 -7.96 11.21
C ARG A 151 -9.62 -7.78 11.72
N LEU A 152 -8.98 -6.68 11.36
CA LEU A 152 -7.63 -6.40 11.85
C LEU A 152 -7.63 -6.20 13.38
N SER A 153 -8.71 -5.64 13.93
CA SER A 153 -8.90 -5.48 15.38
C SER A 153 -9.03 -6.80 16.15
N ASP A 154 -9.12 -7.94 15.46
CA ASP A 154 -9.11 -9.27 16.07
C ASP A 154 -7.69 -9.75 16.44
N PHE A 155 -6.64 -9.22 15.80
CA PHE A 155 -5.26 -9.72 15.93
C PHE A 155 -4.43 -8.99 16.98
N HIS A 156 -4.62 -7.68 17.05
CA HIS A 156 -3.90 -6.84 18.00
C HIS A 156 -4.72 -5.57 18.18
N ARG A 157 -5.19 -5.36 19.40
CA ARG A 157 -5.74 -4.07 19.79
C ARG A 157 -4.65 -3.36 20.56
N GLU A 158 -4.12 -2.29 19.97
CA GLU A 158 -3.20 -1.43 20.70
C GLU A 158 -3.95 -0.97 21.96
N GLU A 159 -3.45 -1.33 23.13
CA GLU A 159 -3.88 -0.68 24.35
C GLU A 159 -3.45 0.77 24.18
N THR A 160 -4.38 1.63 23.76
CA THR A 160 -4.23 3.07 23.95
C THR A 160 -3.90 3.24 25.41
N LYS A 161 -2.62 3.54 25.69
CA LYS A 161 -2.12 3.80 27.02
C LYS A 161 -2.97 4.93 27.57
N GLU A 162 -3.95 4.61 28.42
CA GLU A 162 -4.43 5.58 29.38
C GLU A 162 -3.23 5.92 30.24
N GLN A 163 -2.71 7.12 30.01
CA GLN A 163 -1.60 7.71 30.72
C GLN A 163 -1.95 7.69 32.22
N PRO A 164 -1.20 6.96 33.08
CA PRO A 164 -1.46 6.98 34.51
C PRO A 164 -0.84 8.24 35.08
N GLY A 165 -1.60 9.33 35.13
CA GLY A 165 -1.14 10.54 35.82
C GLY A 165 -1.84 11.82 35.43
N ALA A 166 -3.02 12.05 35.99
CA ALA A 166 -3.46 13.39 36.42
C ALA A 166 -4.60 13.24 37.42
N THR A 167 -4.27 13.28 38.72
CA THR A 167 -5.22 13.55 39.79
C THR A 167 -5.89 14.89 39.53
N THR A 168 -7.16 14.90 39.11
CA THR A 168 -8.28 15.60 39.75
C THR A 168 -9.53 15.56 38.85
N SER A 169 -10.64 15.10 39.44
CA SER A 169 -12.01 15.60 39.24
C SER A 169 -12.55 15.71 37.80
N GLU A 170 -13.36 14.76 37.35
CA GLU A 170 -14.82 14.87 37.29
C GLU A 170 -15.44 13.67 36.56
N LYS A 171 -16.67 13.37 36.96
CA LYS A 171 -17.51 12.22 36.60
C LYS A 171 -17.76 12.20 35.09
N SER A 172 -17.16 11.25 34.36
CA SER A 172 -17.69 10.82 33.06
C SER A 172 -17.82 9.30 33.06
N VAL A 173 -19.05 8.82 32.92
CA VAL A 173 -19.33 7.40 32.68
C VAL A 173 -19.04 7.17 31.20
N SER A 174 -17.76 7.02 30.88
CA SER A 174 -17.34 6.40 29.63
C SER A 174 -17.52 4.88 29.80
N PRO A 175 -18.06 4.14 28.82
CA PRO A 175 -18.14 2.69 28.93
C PRO A 175 -16.72 2.14 29.01
N GLU A 176 -16.34 1.73 30.22
CA GLU A 176 -15.06 1.11 30.54
C GLU A 176 -14.92 -0.13 29.65
N ARG A 177 -14.04 -0.01 28.65
CA ARG A 177 -13.84 -1.03 27.63
C ARG A 177 -13.21 -2.24 28.33
N PRO A 178 -13.76 -3.47 28.22
CA PRO A 178 -13.23 -4.61 28.95
C PRO A 178 -11.76 -4.81 28.63
N LYS A 179 -10.91 -4.91 29.66
CA LYS A 179 -9.53 -5.39 29.53
C LYS A 179 -9.60 -6.82 29.03
N ILE A 180 -9.29 -7.00 27.74
CA ILE A 180 -9.25 -8.33 27.12
C ILE A 180 -7.99 -9.02 27.65
N THR A 181 -8.14 -10.19 28.27
CA THR A 181 -6.97 -10.96 28.70
C THR A 181 -6.26 -11.58 27.49
N PRO A 182 -4.94 -11.85 27.54
CA PRO A 182 -4.22 -12.53 26.46
C PRO A 182 -4.88 -13.85 26.04
N GLU A 183 -5.45 -14.59 26.99
CA GLU A 183 -6.18 -15.83 26.77
C GLU A 183 -7.48 -15.61 25.99
N ASP A 184 -8.21 -14.53 26.27
CA ASP A 184 -9.43 -14.16 25.54
C ASP A 184 -9.12 -13.76 24.08
N ALA A 185 -8.04 -13.00 23.88
CA ALA A 185 -7.58 -12.60 22.54
C ALA A 185 -7.13 -13.83 21.72
N LEU A 186 -6.39 -14.74 22.34
CA LEU A 186 -5.96 -15.99 21.72
C LEU A 186 -7.14 -16.88 21.33
N LYS A 187 -8.12 -17.03 22.23
CA LYS A 187 -9.33 -17.82 21.95
C LYS A 187 -10.13 -17.20 20.80
N LYS A 188 -10.30 -15.88 20.81
CA LYS A 188 -10.97 -15.15 19.72
C LYS A 188 -10.25 -15.35 18.39
N LEU A 189 -8.92 -15.28 18.38
CA LEU A 189 -8.11 -15.51 17.18
C LEU A 189 -8.20 -16.96 16.68
N GLN A 190 -8.21 -17.93 17.60
CA GLN A 190 -8.40 -19.34 17.24
C GLN A 190 -9.80 -19.59 16.67
N ASP A 191 -10.84 -19.01 17.29
CA ASP A 191 -12.22 -19.10 16.82
C ASP A 191 -12.39 -18.41 15.45
N ALA A 192 -11.70 -17.30 15.24
CA ALA A 192 -11.67 -16.55 13.98
C ALA A 192 -11.02 -17.36 12.85
N LEU A 193 -9.89 -18.02 13.11
CA LEU A 193 -9.18 -18.86 12.13
C LEU A 193 -9.83 -20.24 11.92
N ARG A 194 -10.95 -20.50 12.61
CA ARG A 194 -11.69 -21.74 12.49
C ARG A 194 -12.43 -21.78 11.14
N THR A 195 -12.09 -22.76 10.30
CA THR A 195 -12.91 -23.08 9.12
C THR A 195 -14.16 -23.85 9.55
N GLU A 196 -15.25 -23.69 8.79
CA GLU A 196 -16.63 -24.16 9.06
C GLU A 196 -16.77 -25.63 9.55
N ASN A 197 -15.76 -26.49 9.29
CA ASN A 197 -15.73 -27.89 9.70
C ASN A 197 -14.40 -28.30 10.36
N ALA A 198 -14.15 -27.92 11.63
CA ALA A 198 -13.35 -28.67 12.62
C ALA A 198 -13.03 -27.79 13.85
N ASN A 199 -12.88 -28.40 15.03
CA ASN A 199 -12.06 -27.81 16.09
C ASN A 199 -10.60 -27.85 15.60
N LYS A 200 -10.13 -26.81 14.92
CA LYS A 200 -8.71 -26.74 14.52
C LYS A 200 -7.84 -26.61 15.79
N PRO A 201 -6.80 -27.48 15.94
CA PRO A 201 -5.78 -27.29 16.95
C PRO A 201 -5.11 -25.91 16.79
N VAL A 202 -4.66 -25.32 17.90
CA VAL A 202 -3.92 -24.03 17.92
C VAL A 202 -2.74 -24.04 16.94
N GLU A 203 -2.09 -25.20 16.79
CA GLU A 203 -1.00 -25.44 15.83
C GLU A 203 -1.41 -25.11 14.39
N VAL A 204 -2.58 -25.55 13.92
CA VAL A 204 -3.05 -25.31 12.54
C VAL A 204 -3.33 -23.82 12.32
N ALA A 205 -3.90 -23.15 13.32
CA ALA A 205 -4.13 -21.70 13.25
C ALA A 205 -2.80 -20.93 13.19
N ALA A 206 -1.80 -21.35 13.97
CA ALA A 206 -0.46 -20.77 13.92
C ALA A 206 0.19 -20.98 12.54
N ASP A 207 0.13 -22.20 12.00
CA ASP A 207 0.68 -22.54 10.69
C ASP A 207 0.04 -21.72 9.57
N GLU A 208 -1.29 -21.56 9.57
CA GLU A 208 -2.01 -20.76 8.57
C GLU A 208 -1.59 -19.30 8.59
N LEU A 209 -1.47 -18.72 9.79
CA LEU A 209 -1.08 -17.32 9.97
C LEU A 209 0.39 -17.09 9.59
N GLU A 210 1.28 -18.00 10.00
CA GLU A 210 2.69 -17.97 9.61
C GLU A 210 2.87 -18.11 8.09
N GLN A 211 2.09 -18.98 7.43
CA GLN A 211 2.12 -19.12 5.98
C GLN A 211 1.65 -17.85 5.28
N PHE A 212 0.59 -17.20 5.80
CA PHE A 212 0.13 -15.93 5.25
C PHE A 212 1.21 -14.84 5.37
N VAL A 213 1.80 -14.68 6.56
CA VAL A 213 2.87 -13.71 6.82
C VAL A 213 4.02 -13.91 5.83
N LYS A 214 4.46 -15.16 5.63
CA LYS A 214 5.50 -15.52 4.65
C LYS A 214 5.09 -15.19 3.22
N ALA A 215 3.83 -15.43 2.84
CA ALA A 215 3.33 -15.12 1.51
C ALA A 215 3.21 -13.61 1.25
N MET A 216 3.05 -12.80 2.30
CA MET A 216 2.91 -11.35 2.18
C MET A 216 4.24 -10.62 1.97
N GLU A 217 5.34 -11.18 2.48
CA GLU A 217 6.67 -10.57 2.40
C GLU A 217 7.13 -10.24 0.96
N PRO A 218 7.01 -11.14 -0.04
CA PRO A 218 7.32 -10.81 -1.43
C PRO A 218 6.50 -9.62 -1.98
N THR A 219 5.22 -9.52 -1.60
CA THR A 219 4.33 -8.43 -2.05
C THR A 219 4.82 -7.09 -1.50
N LEU A 220 5.17 -7.04 -0.21
CA LEU A 220 5.74 -5.85 0.44
C LEU A 220 7.07 -5.44 -0.23
N GLN A 221 7.94 -6.40 -0.55
CA GLN A 221 9.20 -6.12 -1.22
C GLN A 221 9.01 -5.56 -2.64
N VAL A 222 8.07 -6.10 -3.42
CA VAL A 222 7.74 -5.57 -4.75
C VAL A 222 7.24 -4.13 -4.64
N LEU A 223 6.32 -3.87 -3.71
CA LEU A 223 5.76 -2.54 -3.50
C LEU A 223 6.83 -1.54 -3.06
N GLN A 224 7.70 -1.92 -2.12
CA GLN A 224 8.80 -1.07 -1.67
C GLN A 224 9.80 -0.75 -2.80
N LYS A 225 10.12 -1.74 -3.65
CA LYS A 225 10.99 -1.51 -4.82
C LYS A 225 10.32 -0.55 -5.82
N ALA A 226 9.02 -0.69 -6.04
CA ALA A 226 8.28 0.18 -6.93
C ALA A 226 8.23 1.64 -6.42
N ILE A 227 8.00 1.82 -5.11
CA ILE A 227 8.07 3.14 -4.46
C ILE A 227 9.45 3.76 -4.65
N LYS A 228 10.52 3.02 -4.34
CA LYS A 228 11.90 3.52 -4.49
C LYS A 228 12.23 3.90 -5.93
N ALA A 229 11.77 3.14 -6.92
CA ALA A 229 11.96 3.47 -8.33
C ALA A 229 11.29 4.80 -8.69
N MET A 230 10.03 5.01 -8.29
CA MET A 230 9.33 6.27 -8.53
C MET A 230 9.96 7.44 -7.76
N GLU A 231 10.40 7.25 -6.52
CA GLU A 231 11.07 8.29 -5.73
C GLU A 231 12.43 8.69 -6.30
N GLY A 232 13.22 7.70 -6.77
CA GLY A 232 14.51 7.92 -7.41
C GLY A 232 14.36 8.72 -8.71
N ASP A 233 13.38 8.35 -9.52
CA ASP A 233 13.00 9.11 -10.71
C ASP A 233 12.65 10.56 -10.30
N ILE A 234 11.72 10.77 -9.37
CA ILE A 234 11.32 12.12 -8.90
C ILE A 234 12.50 12.95 -8.38
N SER A 235 13.43 12.33 -7.64
CA SER A 235 14.58 13.01 -7.03
C SER A 235 15.64 13.43 -8.06
N ALA A 236 15.96 12.55 -9.02
CA ALA A 236 16.84 12.89 -10.14
C ALA A 236 16.30 14.09 -10.95
N PHE A 237 14.98 14.24 -11.02
CA PHE A 237 14.34 15.38 -11.68
C PHE A 237 14.36 16.67 -10.86
N LYS A 238 14.39 16.59 -9.51
CA LYS A 238 14.43 17.77 -8.64
C LYS A 238 15.82 18.43 -8.63
N GLU A 239 16.89 17.63 -8.68
CA GLU A 239 18.26 18.13 -8.76
C GLU A 239 18.61 18.72 -10.14
N ALA A 240 18.06 18.15 -11.23
CA ALA A 240 18.24 18.69 -12.58
C ALA A 240 17.54 20.05 -12.81
N GLY A 241 16.57 20.42 -11.97
CA GLY A 241 15.86 21.71 -12.04
C GLY A 241 16.45 22.82 -11.17
N ALA A 242 17.49 22.53 -10.39
CA ALA A 242 18.13 23.44 -9.44
C ALA A 242 19.58 23.84 -9.84
N LYS A 243 20.02 23.49 -11.05
CA LYS A 243 21.29 23.94 -11.65
C LYS A 243 21.06 24.96 -12.76
#